data_AF-A0A7W7H338-F1
#
_entry.id   AF-A0A7W7H338-F1
#
_cell.length_a   1.000
_cell.length_b   1.000
_cell.length_c   1.000
_cell.angle_alpha   90.00
_cell.angle_beta   90.00
_cell.angle_gamma   90.00
#
_symmetry.space_group_name_H-M   'P 1'
#
loop_
_entity.id
_entity.type
_entity.pdbx_description
1 polymer ?
#
loop_
_entity_poly.entity_id
_entity_poly.type
_entity_poly.pdbx_seq_one_letter_code
_entity_poly.pdbx_strand_id
1 'polypeptide(L)'
;MIDLAGLSTGPAQPWGAIRLVPLLRAEPIVDLRLHARLYGSEELSIVEVRPRTAYVAYVPHAFVATWTTDASPAAAYGTQLREPAGGAEPEGIRLAFRRRMARREDRLRLRFLPLHLALEGYLALHFGGPPIAWQEWTRQAVTRGLSPRIETSYAGSAVSGLDDALRIFEIHPDQCGMLLYVGGDLAAAFVVPHPDDYRALHPTLLQDFYGELLYQNAFWSPAVVEAPVRLDDTGIGDLGELRARVARARAEGAAAGPLLDGQRLTVSRVQRMGRFTLSRFRPAFDPAAENHIGELITDRGGRVAYLKTFRLSAAQTRRGHLLSRLAAHDWQLDAAAADLGTNREGLALRLDKAGFGHLLRPDIVDAARHRARTGG
;
A
#
# COMPACT_ATOMS: atom_id res chain seq x y z
N MET A 1 -13.49 7.38 3.12
CA MET A 1 -13.14 6.77 4.41
C MET A 1 -13.12 5.26 4.24
N ILE A 2 -12.16 4.57 4.85
CA ILE A 2 -12.16 3.10 4.93
C ILE A 2 -12.81 2.72 6.24
N ASP A 3 -13.84 1.88 6.18
CA ASP A 3 -14.57 1.41 7.35
C ASP A 3 -13.91 0.16 7.93
N LEU A 4 -13.31 0.31 9.12
CA LEU A 4 -12.73 -0.80 9.87
C LEU A 4 -13.74 -1.44 10.85
N ALA A 5 -15.02 -1.14 10.73
CA ALA A 5 -16.07 -1.75 11.55
C ALA A 5 -15.98 -3.28 11.53
N GLY A 6 -16.09 -3.87 12.72
CA GLY A 6 -15.93 -5.30 12.93
C GLY A 6 -14.47 -5.75 13.05
N LEU A 7 -13.50 -4.83 13.12
CA LEU A 7 -12.15 -5.07 13.61
C LEU A 7 -11.95 -4.36 14.94
N SER A 8 -11.33 -5.04 15.89
CA SER A 8 -10.86 -4.45 17.15
C SER A 8 -9.36 -4.63 17.28
N THR A 9 -8.69 -3.72 17.95
CA THR A 9 -7.25 -3.83 18.18
C THR A 9 -6.94 -4.75 19.34
N GLY A 10 -5.88 -5.54 19.21
CA GLY A 10 -5.27 -6.31 20.28
C GLY A 10 -4.15 -5.52 20.99
N PRO A 11 -3.51 -6.12 22.01
CA PRO A 11 -2.37 -5.51 22.68
C PRO A 11 -1.21 -5.31 21.68
N ALA A 12 -0.67 -4.10 21.63
CA ALA A 12 0.48 -3.79 20.80
C ALA A 12 1.73 -4.53 21.31
N GLN A 13 2.56 -5.00 20.37
CA GLN A 13 3.82 -5.69 20.64
C GLN A 13 4.96 -4.91 19.99
N PRO A 14 5.79 -4.20 20.76
CA PRO A 14 6.94 -3.46 20.26
C PRO A 14 8.20 -4.33 20.20
N TRP A 15 9.06 -4.02 19.23
CA TRP A 15 10.40 -4.60 19.06
C TRP A 15 11.32 -3.57 18.42
N GLY A 16 12.24 -2.99 19.20
CA GLY A 16 13.07 -1.88 18.71
C GLY A 16 12.20 -0.72 18.20
N ALA A 17 12.44 -0.25 16.97
CA ALA A 17 11.65 0.81 16.33
C ALA A 17 10.29 0.33 15.76
N ILE A 18 10.02 -0.98 15.82
CA ILE A 18 8.81 -1.59 15.26
C ILE A 18 7.74 -1.72 16.34
N ARG A 19 6.49 -1.41 16.02
CA ARG A 19 5.34 -1.73 16.89
C ARG A 19 4.23 -2.36 16.06
N LEU A 20 3.88 -3.59 16.40
CA LEU A 20 2.86 -4.39 15.73
C LEU A 20 1.58 -4.36 16.57
N VAL A 21 0.48 -3.86 16.02
CA VAL A 21 -0.83 -3.86 16.70
C VAL A 21 -1.75 -4.89 16.03
N PRO A 22 -2.12 -5.99 16.71
CA PRO A 22 -3.04 -6.97 16.16
C PRO A 22 -4.40 -6.35 15.80
N LEU A 23 -4.99 -6.79 14.70
CA LEU A 23 -6.39 -6.52 14.36
C LEU A 23 -7.17 -7.83 14.46
N LEU A 24 -8.14 -7.85 15.35
CA LEU A 24 -8.94 -9.00 15.73
C LEU A 24 -10.32 -8.89 15.10
N ARG A 25 -10.90 -10.04 14.74
CA ARG A 25 -12.25 -10.13 14.22
C ARG A 25 -12.99 -11.24 14.96
N ALA A 26 -14.00 -10.88 15.75
CA ALA A 26 -14.78 -11.86 16.51
C ALA A 26 -15.49 -12.87 15.60
N GLU A 27 -15.97 -12.41 14.44
CA GLU A 27 -16.61 -13.25 13.42
C GLU A 27 -15.81 -13.23 12.11
N PRO A 28 -14.94 -14.24 11.89
CA PRO A 28 -14.16 -14.38 10.66
C PRO A 28 -15.03 -14.43 9.39
N ILE A 29 -14.48 -13.92 8.28
CA ILE A 29 -15.11 -14.07 6.97
C ILE A 29 -14.67 -15.42 6.40
N VAL A 30 -15.64 -16.33 6.25
CA VAL A 30 -15.37 -17.72 5.85
C VAL A 30 -15.59 -18.01 4.37
N ASP A 31 -16.40 -17.20 3.70
CA ASP A 31 -16.78 -17.35 2.28
C ASP A 31 -15.85 -16.60 1.31
N LEU A 32 -14.75 -16.05 1.83
CA LEU A 32 -13.61 -15.50 1.09
C LEU A 32 -12.32 -15.90 1.81
N ARG A 33 -11.41 -16.57 1.11
CA ARG A 33 -10.10 -16.96 1.64
C ARG A 33 -8.97 -16.45 0.77
N LEU A 34 -7.87 -16.04 1.39
CA LEU A 34 -6.65 -15.59 0.74
C LEU A 34 -5.51 -16.58 0.98
N HIS A 35 -4.65 -16.73 -0.03
CA HIS A 35 -3.41 -17.49 0.10
C HIS A 35 -2.31 -16.88 -0.76
N ALA A 36 -1.06 -17.13 -0.36
CA ALA A 36 0.11 -16.66 -1.08
C ALA A 36 0.48 -17.61 -2.21
N ARG A 37 0.92 -17.03 -3.31
CA ARG A 37 1.67 -17.71 -4.36
C ARG A 37 3.03 -17.04 -4.47
N LEU A 38 4.06 -17.71 -3.98
CA LEU A 38 5.44 -17.24 -4.05
C LEU A 38 6.01 -17.47 -5.46
N TYR A 39 6.87 -16.57 -5.90
CA TYR A 39 7.61 -16.68 -7.15
C TYR A 39 9.11 -16.80 -6.85
N GLY A 40 9.86 -17.38 -7.80
CA GLY A 40 11.32 -17.52 -7.66
C GLY A 40 12.02 -16.15 -7.63
N SER A 41 13.10 -16.03 -6.87
CA SER A 41 13.93 -14.81 -6.82
C SER A 41 14.49 -14.39 -8.17
N GLU A 42 14.67 -15.34 -9.09
CA GLU A 42 15.21 -15.14 -10.43
C GLU A 42 14.12 -14.95 -11.51
N GLU A 43 12.84 -14.95 -11.12
CA GLU A 43 11.71 -14.81 -12.04
C GLU A 43 11.32 -13.33 -12.19
N LEU A 44 11.55 -12.76 -13.38
CA LEU A 44 11.03 -11.43 -13.72
C LEU A 44 9.62 -11.54 -14.30
N SER A 45 8.71 -10.70 -13.79
CA SER A 45 7.33 -10.64 -14.25
C SER A 45 7.14 -9.54 -15.29
N ILE A 46 6.54 -9.87 -16.43
CA ILE A 46 6.06 -8.90 -17.42
C ILE A 46 4.57 -8.69 -17.20
N VAL A 47 4.17 -7.50 -16.76
CA VAL A 47 2.78 -7.19 -16.40
C VAL A 47 2.15 -6.28 -17.45
N GLU A 48 1.13 -6.80 -18.15
CA GLU A 48 0.34 -6.02 -19.10
C GLU A 48 -0.73 -5.18 -18.37
N VAL A 49 -0.70 -3.86 -18.55
CA VAL A 49 -1.65 -2.92 -17.92
C VAL A 49 -2.77 -2.51 -18.87
N ARG A 50 -2.49 -2.42 -20.17
CA ARG A 50 -3.41 -2.09 -21.27
C ARG A 50 -2.90 -2.76 -22.55
N PRO A 51 -3.72 -2.88 -23.62
CA PRO A 51 -3.24 -3.41 -24.89
C PRO A 51 -1.95 -2.73 -25.33
N ARG A 52 -0.91 -3.53 -25.63
CA ARG A 52 0.43 -3.05 -26.06
C ARG A 52 1.18 -2.19 -25.02
N THR A 53 0.75 -2.18 -23.76
CA THR A 53 1.46 -1.50 -22.67
C THR A 53 1.72 -2.49 -21.55
N ALA A 54 3.00 -2.77 -21.30
CA ALA A 54 3.46 -3.62 -20.21
C ALA A 54 4.64 -2.98 -19.48
N TYR A 55 4.89 -3.41 -18.26
CA TYR A 55 6.14 -3.13 -17.56
C TYR A 55 6.77 -4.44 -17.08
N VAL A 56 8.07 -4.39 -16.83
CA VAL A 56 8.83 -5.47 -16.22
C VAL A 56 9.01 -5.14 -14.76
N ALA A 57 8.74 -6.09 -13.87
CA ALA A 57 8.95 -5.93 -12.44
C ALA A 57 9.37 -7.25 -11.81
N TYR A 58 10.17 -7.15 -10.75
CA TYR A 58 10.30 -8.22 -9.78
C TYR A 58 9.04 -8.26 -8.91
N VAL A 59 8.37 -9.41 -8.88
CA VAL A 59 7.15 -9.62 -8.09
C VAL A 59 7.40 -10.85 -7.23
N PRO A 60 7.61 -10.70 -5.91
CA PRO A 60 8.01 -11.82 -5.06
C PRO A 60 6.86 -12.78 -4.75
N HIS A 61 5.63 -12.26 -4.70
CA HIS A 61 4.45 -13.07 -4.46
C HIS A 61 3.16 -12.46 -5.05
N ALA A 62 2.11 -13.27 -5.07
CA ALA A 62 0.74 -12.87 -5.36
C ALA A 62 -0.19 -13.37 -4.26
N PHE A 63 -1.33 -12.70 -4.08
CA PHE A 63 -2.45 -13.27 -3.35
C PHE A 63 -3.46 -13.83 -4.34
N VAL A 64 -4.08 -14.94 -3.95
CA VAL A 64 -5.14 -15.54 -4.73
C VAL A 64 -6.36 -15.64 -3.81
N ALA A 65 -7.43 -14.99 -4.25
CA ALA A 65 -8.71 -14.98 -3.56
C ALA A 65 -9.60 -16.11 -4.09
N THR A 66 -10.12 -16.92 -3.18
CA THR A 66 -11.15 -17.95 -3.43
C THR A 66 -12.42 -17.55 -2.69
N TRP A 67 -13.57 -17.59 -3.34
CA TRP A 67 -14.84 -17.21 -2.71
C TRP A 67 -15.99 -18.15 -3.08
N THR A 68 -17.06 -18.17 -2.29
CA THR A 68 -18.30 -18.87 -2.62
C THR A 68 -19.42 -17.87 -2.94
N THR A 69 -20.52 -18.34 -3.51
CA THR A 69 -21.67 -17.50 -3.90
C THR A 69 -22.90 -17.70 -3.01
N ASP A 70 -22.88 -18.73 -2.18
CA ASP A 70 -23.97 -19.21 -1.32
C ASP A 70 -23.63 -19.05 0.18
N ALA A 71 -22.59 -18.27 0.49
CA ALA A 71 -22.06 -18.08 1.84
C ALA A 71 -21.53 -19.35 2.52
N SER A 72 -21.37 -20.46 1.79
CA SER A 72 -20.65 -21.63 2.28
C SER A 72 -19.16 -21.30 2.48
N PRO A 73 -18.47 -22.00 3.39
CA PRO A 73 -17.04 -21.77 3.59
C PRO A 73 -16.24 -21.98 2.30
N ALA A 74 -15.43 -20.99 1.92
CA ALA A 74 -14.45 -21.14 0.85
C ALA A 74 -13.23 -21.91 1.38
N ALA A 75 -12.63 -22.75 0.55
CA ALA A 75 -11.38 -23.42 0.88
C ALA A 75 -10.19 -22.46 0.67
N ALA A 76 -9.26 -22.42 1.63
CA ALA A 76 -7.94 -21.85 1.40
C ALA A 76 -7.19 -22.75 0.41
N TYR A 77 -6.70 -22.19 -0.69
CA TYR A 77 -5.96 -22.97 -1.69
C TYR A 77 -4.49 -23.03 -1.27
N GLY A 78 -3.90 -24.23 -1.34
CA GLY A 78 -2.67 -24.59 -0.65
C GLY A 78 -2.80 -25.81 0.26
N THR A 79 -4.03 -26.28 0.53
CA THR A 79 -4.30 -27.58 1.19
C THR A 79 -4.08 -28.79 0.28
N GLN A 80 -3.08 -28.72 -0.61
CA GLN A 80 -2.63 -29.84 -1.42
C GLN A 80 -1.18 -30.16 -1.04
N LEU A 81 -0.93 -31.42 -0.68
CA LEU A 81 0.41 -32.00 -0.60
C LEU A 81 1.02 -31.94 -2.01
N ARG A 82 1.82 -30.90 -2.27
CA ARG A 82 2.72 -30.86 -3.40
C ARG A 82 4.13 -30.84 -2.85
N GLU A 83 4.91 -31.86 -3.19
CA GLU A 83 6.35 -31.84 -2.97
C GLU A 83 6.96 -30.67 -3.75
N PRO A 84 7.67 -29.74 -3.09
CA PRO A 84 8.51 -28.79 -3.78
C PRO A 84 9.84 -29.49 -4.12
N ALA A 85 9.81 -30.37 -5.10
CA ALA A 85 11.01 -31.11 -5.52
C ALA A 85 11.39 -30.77 -6.97
N GLY A 86 12.66 -30.44 -7.16
CA GLY A 86 13.32 -30.39 -8.46
C GLY A 86 14.09 -29.11 -8.72
N GLY A 87 15.10 -28.84 -7.90
CA GLY A 87 16.10 -27.82 -8.21
C GLY A 87 16.96 -28.24 -9.41
N ALA A 88 17.08 -27.34 -10.37
CA ALA A 88 18.21 -27.23 -11.27
C ALA A 88 18.53 -25.73 -11.38
N GLU A 89 19.80 -25.35 -11.29
CA GLU A 89 20.24 -23.98 -11.55
C GLU A 89 19.84 -23.57 -12.96
N PRO A 90 19.19 -22.42 -13.16
CA PRO A 90 18.71 -22.04 -14.48
C PRO A 90 19.83 -21.48 -15.34
N GLU A 91 19.93 -21.99 -16.57
CA GLU A 91 20.83 -21.56 -17.64
C GLU A 91 20.52 -20.13 -18.18
N GLY A 92 19.61 -19.40 -17.53
CA GLY A 92 19.20 -18.04 -17.89
C GLY A 92 18.04 -17.48 -17.07
N ILE A 93 17.79 -16.17 -17.16
CA ILE A 93 16.71 -15.48 -16.44
C ILE A 93 15.34 -15.91 -16.99
N ARG A 94 14.53 -16.56 -16.16
CA ARG A 94 13.17 -16.98 -16.55
C ARG A 94 12.23 -15.77 -16.59
N LEU A 95 11.84 -15.36 -17.78
CA LEU A 95 10.80 -14.35 -17.97
C LEU A 95 9.40 -14.98 -17.88
N ALA A 96 8.57 -14.48 -16.97
CA ALA A 96 7.20 -14.92 -16.81
C ALA A 96 6.20 -13.85 -17.22
N PHE A 97 5.42 -14.15 -18.26
CA PHE A 97 4.40 -13.24 -18.76
C PHE A 97 3.14 -13.29 -17.88
N ARG A 98 2.92 -12.24 -17.09
CA ARG A 98 1.74 -12.05 -16.25
C ARG A 98 0.74 -11.16 -16.98
N ARG A 99 -0.22 -11.81 -17.65
CA ARG A 99 -1.37 -11.09 -18.23
C ARG A 99 -2.21 -10.50 -17.08
N ARG A 100 -2.11 -9.18 -16.88
CA ARG A 100 -2.84 -8.34 -15.91
C ARG A 100 -2.45 -8.50 -14.43
N MET A 101 -2.60 -7.40 -13.70
CA MET A 101 -2.36 -7.31 -12.25
C MET A 101 -3.38 -8.09 -11.41
N ALA A 102 -4.62 -8.15 -11.88
CA ALA A 102 -5.66 -9.02 -11.36
C ALA A 102 -6.15 -9.90 -12.51
N ARG A 103 -6.16 -11.22 -12.31
CA ARG A 103 -6.53 -12.20 -13.33
C ARG A 103 -7.37 -13.31 -12.71
N ARG A 104 -8.54 -13.54 -13.29
CA ARG A 104 -9.37 -14.69 -12.96
C ARG A 104 -8.62 -15.98 -13.34
N GLU A 105 -8.37 -16.84 -12.37
CA GLU A 105 -7.77 -18.17 -12.59
C GLU A 105 -8.86 -19.23 -12.81
N ASP A 106 -10.02 -19.05 -12.18
CA ASP A 106 -11.19 -19.93 -12.30
C ASP A 106 -12.50 -19.16 -12.01
N ARG A 107 -13.68 -19.76 -12.22
CA ARG A 107 -15.00 -19.18 -11.95
C ARG A 107 -15.09 -18.54 -10.56
N LEU A 108 -14.45 -19.12 -9.56
CA LEU A 108 -14.48 -18.64 -8.17
C LEU A 108 -13.08 -18.31 -7.62
N ARG A 109 -12.12 -18.00 -8.51
CA ARG A 109 -10.73 -17.71 -8.14
C ARG A 109 -10.13 -16.52 -8.88
N LEU A 110 -9.45 -15.64 -8.14
CA LEU A 110 -8.81 -14.44 -8.65
C LEU A 110 -7.38 -14.32 -8.09
N ARG A 111 -6.37 -14.35 -8.96
CA ARG A 111 -5.00 -13.97 -8.60
C ARG A 111 -4.86 -12.46 -8.72
N PHE A 112 -4.35 -11.80 -7.69
CA PHE A 112 -3.96 -10.40 -7.72
C PHE A 112 -2.59 -10.18 -7.09
N LEU A 113 -1.89 -9.14 -7.53
CA LEU A 113 -0.54 -8.84 -7.08
C LEU A 113 -0.59 -7.72 -6.02
N PRO A 114 -0.41 -8.04 -4.72
CA PRO A 114 -0.77 -7.14 -3.63
C PRO A 114 0.21 -5.97 -3.53
N LEU A 115 -0.24 -4.76 -3.89
CA LEU A 115 0.58 -3.53 -3.91
C LEU A 115 1.97 -3.68 -4.57
N HIS A 116 2.12 -4.57 -5.54
CA HIS A 116 3.37 -4.80 -6.28
C HIS A 116 3.77 -3.65 -7.22
N LEU A 117 2.98 -2.56 -7.27
CA LEU A 117 3.35 -1.35 -7.97
C LEU A 117 3.94 -0.38 -6.97
N ALA A 118 5.21 -0.02 -7.19
CA ALA A 118 5.75 1.20 -6.62
C ALA A 118 4.84 2.40 -6.97
N LEU A 119 4.87 3.45 -6.18
CA LEU A 119 4.08 4.67 -6.38
C LEU A 119 4.03 5.13 -7.84
N GLU A 120 5.12 5.20 -8.61
CA GLU A 120 5.05 5.67 -10.00
C GLU A 120 4.20 4.76 -10.89
N GLY A 121 4.28 3.46 -10.66
CA GLY A 121 3.38 2.47 -11.24
C GLY A 121 1.93 2.74 -10.86
N TYR A 122 1.71 3.07 -9.59
CA TYR A 122 0.40 3.40 -9.05
C TYR A 122 -0.16 4.72 -9.64
N LEU A 123 0.62 5.80 -9.62
CA LEU A 123 0.28 7.12 -10.17
C LEU A 123 -0.06 7.04 -11.66
N ALA A 124 0.71 6.28 -12.44
CA ALA A 124 0.45 6.12 -13.88
C ALA A 124 -0.90 5.45 -14.17
N LEU A 125 -1.39 4.56 -13.30
CA LEU A 125 -2.72 3.98 -13.45
C LEU A 125 -3.84 5.00 -13.25
N HIS A 126 -3.61 6.00 -12.40
CA HIS A 126 -4.64 6.96 -11.97
C HIS A 126 -4.62 8.27 -12.73
N PHE A 127 -3.44 8.77 -13.11
CA PHE A 127 -3.29 10.09 -13.72
C PHE A 127 -3.00 10.05 -15.22
N GLY A 128 -2.46 8.94 -15.74
CA GLY A 128 -2.19 8.80 -17.17
C GLY A 128 -1.13 9.78 -17.68
N GLY A 129 -1.55 10.69 -18.55
CA GLY A 129 -0.72 11.70 -19.22
C GLY A 129 -1.61 12.78 -19.81
N PRO A 130 -1.02 13.86 -20.37
CA PRO A 130 -1.79 14.91 -21.02
C PRO A 130 -2.63 14.33 -22.17
N PRO A 131 -3.97 14.48 -22.15
CA PRO A 131 -4.85 13.91 -23.17
C PRO A 131 -4.74 14.66 -24.51
N ILE A 132 -4.29 15.92 -24.45
CA ILE A 132 -4.12 16.82 -25.59
C ILE A 132 -2.63 17.15 -25.69
N ALA A 133 -2.12 17.20 -26.92
CA ALA A 133 -0.76 17.62 -27.20
C ALA A 133 -0.62 19.15 -27.10
N TRP A 134 -0.67 19.68 -25.87
CA TRP A 134 -0.31 21.07 -25.61
C TRP A 134 1.16 21.32 -25.96
N GLN A 135 1.50 22.57 -26.28
CA GLN A 135 2.82 22.92 -26.82
C GLN A 135 3.97 22.65 -25.85
N GLU A 136 3.68 22.54 -24.55
CA GLU A 136 4.64 22.39 -23.47
C GLU A 136 5.03 20.93 -23.20
N TRP A 137 4.19 19.98 -23.60
CA TRP A 137 4.40 18.55 -23.34
C TRP A 137 5.20 17.88 -24.46
N THR A 138 6.05 16.92 -24.09
CA THR A 138 6.71 16.09 -25.09
C THR A 138 5.71 15.15 -25.77
N ARG A 139 6.00 14.76 -27.01
CA ARG A 139 5.24 13.71 -27.71
C ARG A 139 5.23 12.40 -26.91
N GLN A 140 6.29 12.11 -26.17
CA GLN A 140 6.37 10.94 -25.29
C GLN A 140 5.40 11.05 -24.12
N ALA A 141 5.29 12.20 -23.46
CA ALA A 141 4.32 12.40 -22.37
C ALA A 141 2.88 12.19 -22.86
N VAL A 142 2.53 12.69 -24.04
CA VAL A 142 1.19 12.50 -24.64
C VAL A 142 0.93 11.04 -25.01
N THR A 143 1.91 10.36 -25.61
CA THR A 143 1.71 9.00 -26.14
C THR A 143 1.90 7.89 -25.10
N ARG A 144 2.74 8.11 -24.10
CA ARG A 144 3.14 7.11 -23.09
C ARG A 144 2.85 7.53 -21.65
N GLY A 145 2.33 8.74 -21.42
CA GLY A 145 2.04 9.26 -20.09
C GLY A 145 3.30 9.36 -19.22
N LEU A 146 3.16 8.96 -17.96
CA LEU A 146 4.24 8.87 -16.96
C LEU A 146 5.22 7.71 -17.23
N SER A 147 5.76 7.56 -18.45
CA SER A 147 6.74 6.51 -18.78
C SER A 147 8.04 7.14 -19.31
N PRO A 148 9.24 6.67 -18.88
CA PRO A 148 9.52 5.52 -18.01
C PRO A 148 9.17 5.77 -16.53
N ARG A 149 9.05 4.68 -15.77
CA ARG A 149 8.75 4.70 -14.33
C ARG A 149 9.96 4.17 -13.60
N ILE A 150 10.55 4.96 -12.73
CA ILE A 150 11.70 4.58 -11.94
C ILE A 150 11.41 4.96 -10.51
N GLU A 151 11.38 3.95 -9.64
CA GLU A 151 11.19 4.17 -8.23
C GLU A 151 11.96 3.17 -7.40
N THR A 152 12.48 3.68 -6.28
CA THR A 152 13.07 2.89 -5.23
C THR A 152 12.00 2.48 -4.22
N SER A 153 11.97 1.20 -3.88
CA SER A 153 11.19 0.67 -2.77
C SER A 153 12.03 -0.37 -2.04
N TYR A 154 11.76 -0.55 -0.76
CA TYR A 154 12.53 -1.44 0.11
C TYR A 154 11.71 -2.66 0.45
N ALA A 155 12.28 -3.86 0.33
CA ALA A 155 11.64 -5.06 0.83
C ALA A 155 11.53 -4.98 2.37
N GLY A 156 10.52 -5.62 2.96
CA GLY A 156 10.39 -5.71 4.42
C GLY A 156 11.62 -6.31 5.09
N SER A 157 12.31 -7.26 4.45
CA SER A 157 13.58 -7.81 4.93
C SER A 157 14.72 -6.79 5.01
N ALA A 158 14.61 -5.66 4.32
CA ALA A 158 15.56 -4.55 4.41
C ALA A 158 15.21 -3.55 5.52
N VAL A 159 14.01 -3.62 6.12
CA VAL A 159 13.60 -2.76 7.22
C VAL A 159 14.19 -3.30 8.51
N SER A 160 15.07 -2.50 9.14
CA SER A 160 15.78 -2.89 10.36
C SER A 160 14.81 -3.34 11.46
N GLY A 161 15.05 -4.53 12.01
CA GLY A 161 14.26 -5.11 13.11
C GLY A 161 12.90 -5.69 12.71
N LEU A 162 12.44 -5.56 11.46
CA LEU A 162 11.13 -6.08 11.05
C LEU A 162 11.06 -7.61 11.04
N ASP A 163 12.11 -8.30 10.58
CA ASP A 163 12.20 -9.77 10.58
C ASP A 163 12.11 -10.34 12.00
N ASP A 164 12.96 -9.82 12.90
CA ASP A 164 12.92 -10.21 14.32
C ASP A 164 11.57 -9.91 14.97
N ALA A 165 11.00 -8.72 14.70
CA ALA A 165 9.69 -8.34 15.21
C ALA A 165 8.62 -9.34 14.77
N LEU A 166 8.57 -9.68 13.47
CA LEU A 166 7.59 -10.63 12.93
C LEU A 166 7.80 -12.05 13.45
N ARG A 167 9.04 -12.47 13.71
CA ARG A 167 9.36 -13.80 14.24
C ARG A 167 8.94 -13.97 15.70
N ILE A 168 9.10 -12.92 16.52
CA ILE A 168 8.81 -12.93 17.95
C ILE A 168 7.34 -12.59 18.23
N PHE A 169 6.68 -11.92 17.29
CA PHE A 169 5.28 -11.51 17.40
C PHE A 169 4.33 -12.69 17.70
N GLU A 170 3.65 -12.60 18.83
CA GLU A 170 2.63 -13.56 19.23
C GLU A 170 1.34 -13.28 18.46
N ILE A 171 0.93 -14.22 17.59
CA ILE A 171 -0.29 -14.09 16.79
C ILE A 171 -1.51 -14.50 17.61
N HIS A 172 -2.44 -13.57 17.82
CA HIS A 172 -3.67 -13.86 18.56
C HIS A 172 -4.58 -14.85 17.80
N PRO A 173 -5.33 -15.74 18.50
CA PRO A 173 -6.27 -16.69 17.88
C PRO A 173 -7.20 -16.09 16.82
N ASP A 174 -7.80 -14.95 17.13
CA ASP A 174 -8.76 -14.23 16.27
C ASP A 174 -8.13 -13.15 15.38
N GLN A 175 -6.79 -13.12 15.28
CA GLN A 175 -6.08 -12.08 14.53
C GLN A 175 -6.30 -12.23 13.04
N CYS A 176 -6.98 -11.26 12.44
CA CYS A 176 -7.22 -11.17 10.99
C CYS A 176 -6.39 -10.07 10.33
N GLY A 177 -5.44 -9.48 11.04
CA GLY A 177 -4.64 -8.40 10.50
C GLY A 177 -3.69 -7.78 11.51
N MET A 178 -3.00 -6.75 11.09
CA MET A 178 -2.15 -5.95 11.95
C MET A 178 -1.97 -4.52 11.41
N LEU A 179 -1.62 -3.60 12.31
CA LEU A 179 -1.10 -2.27 12.00
C LEU A 179 0.39 -2.25 12.31
N LEU A 180 1.19 -1.86 11.32
CA LEU A 180 2.63 -1.76 11.43
C LEU A 180 2.98 -0.30 11.70
N TYR A 181 3.62 -0.04 12.83
CA TYR A 181 4.22 1.24 13.13
C TYR A 181 5.74 1.13 13.11
N VAL A 182 6.40 2.13 12.55
CA VAL A 182 7.87 2.22 12.45
C VAL A 182 8.30 3.61 12.92
N GLY A 183 9.05 3.69 14.01
CA GLY A 183 9.45 4.98 14.61
C GLY A 183 8.28 5.81 15.13
N GLY A 184 7.18 5.15 15.51
CA GLY A 184 5.93 5.80 15.98
C GLY A 184 4.92 6.14 14.87
N ASP A 185 5.37 6.15 13.62
CA ASP A 185 4.55 6.43 12.43
C ASP A 185 3.82 5.19 11.93
N LEU A 186 2.54 5.30 11.54
CA LEU A 186 1.82 4.21 10.88
C LEU A 186 2.43 3.95 9.50
N ALA A 187 3.07 2.80 9.33
CA ALA A 187 3.76 2.41 8.11
C ALA A 187 2.83 1.69 7.12
N ALA A 188 2.07 0.73 7.62
CA ALA A 188 1.19 -0.09 6.82
C ALA A 188 0.06 -0.68 7.67
N ALA A 189 -1.05 -1.00 7.02
CA ALA A 189 -2.10 -1.82 7.58
C ALA A 189 -2.32 -3.02 6.67
N PHE A 190 -2.43 -4.19 7.30
CA PHE A 190 -2.63 -5.46 6.62
C PHE A 190 -3.81 -6.18 7.27
N VAL A 191 -4.87 -6.42 6.51
CA VAL A 191 -6.08 -7.13 6.95
C VAL A 191 -6.40 -8.20 5.94
N VAL A 192 -6.81 -9.36 6.44
CA VAL A 192 -7.25 -10.52 5.67
C VAL A 192 -8.60 -11.04 6.21
N PRO A 193 -9.30 -11.91 5.47
CA PRO A 193 -10.66 -12.32 5.83
C PRO A 193 -10.73 -13.17 7.11
N HIS A 194 -9.71 -14.02 7.34
CA HIS A 194 -9.75 -15.11 8.32
C HIS A 194 -8.43 -15.22 9.11
N PRO A 195 -8.44 -15.65 10.40
CA PRO A 195 -7.20 -15.75 11.17
C PRO A 195 -6.15 -16.71 10.61
N ASP A 196 -6.59 -17.85 10.07
CA ASP A 196 -5.67 -18.77 9.40
C ASP A 196 -5.02 -18.16 8.16
N ASP A 197 -5.73 -17.30 7.43
CA ASP A 197 -5.14 -16.57 6.31
C ASP A 197 -4.07 -15.61 6.82
N TYR A 198 -4.29 -14.98 7.99
CA TYR A 198 -3.31 -14.08 8.58
C TYR A 198 -2.03 -14.84 8.94
N ARG A 199 -2.15 -15.99 9.62
CA ARG A 199 -0.99 -16.84 9.95
C ARG A 199 -0.22 -17.27 8.71
N ALA A 200 -0.94 -17.68 7.66
CA ALA A 200 -0.32 -18.11 6.41
C ALA A 200 0.35 -16.97 5.66
N LEU A 201 -0.18 -15.75 5.75
CA LEU A 201 0.31 -14.59 5.01
C LEU A 201 1.25 -13.68 5.81
N HIS A 202 1.35 -13.84 7.12
CA HIS A 202 2.22 -13.05 8.00
C HIS A 202 3.68 -12.98 7.51
N PRO A 203 4.31 -14.09 7.07
CA PRO A 203 5.69 -14.02 6.55
C PRO A 203 5.83 -13.22 5.24
N THR A 204 4.74 -13.01 4.49
CA THR A 204 4.80 -12.24 3.22
C THR A 204 5.08 -10.76 3.45
N LEU A 205 4.88 -10.25 4.67
CA LEU A 205 5.21 -8.88 5.06
C LEU A 205 6.70 -8.54 4.88
N LEU A 206 7.59 -9.54 4.90
CA LEU A 206 9.03 -9.36 4.61
C LEU A 206 9.32 -9.20 3.12
N GLN A 207 8.46 -9.74 2.27
CA GLN A 207 8.57 -9.63 0.82
C GLN A 207 7.83 -8.39 0.27
N ASP A 208 7.08 -7.71 1.13
CA ASP A 208 6.35 -6.51 0.75
C ASP A 208 7.27 -5.32 0.52
N PHE A 209 6.84 -4.43 -0.36
CA PHE A 209 7.52 -3.18 -0.64
C PHE A 209 7.04 -2.09 0.32
N TYR A 210 8.00 -1.39 0.90
CA TYR A 210 7.81 -0.24 1.78
C TYR A 210 8.51 0.99 1.20
N GLY A 211 7.95 2.16 1.50
CA GLY A 211 8.52 3.44 1.09
C GLY A 211 9.83 3.74 1.83
N GLU A 212 10.70 4.51 1.19
CA GLU A 212 12.00 4.93 1.75
C GLU A 212 11.91 5.54 3.14
N LEU A 213 10.85 6.32 3.41
CA LEU A 213 10.61 6.93 4.73
C LEU A 213 10.61 5.88 5.84
N LEU A 214 10.06 4.69 5.59
CA LEU A 214 9.96 3.65 6.60
C LEU A 214 11.31 2.98 6.86
N TYR A 215 12.11 2.78 5.82
CA TYR A 215 13.49 2.34 5.95
C TYR A 215 14.33 3.34 6.76
N GLN A 216 14.20 4.63 6.46
CA GLN A 216 14.87 5.71 7.19
C GLN A 216 14.41 5.78 8.65
N ASN A 217 13.10 5.72 8.91
CA ASN A 217 12.56 5.74 10.26
C ASN A 217 13.09 4.55 11.08
N ALA A 218 13.12 3.33 10.51
CA ALA A 218 13.66 2.16 11.19
C ALA A 218 15.17 2.28 11.49
N PHE A 219 15.92 2.97 10.62
CA PHE A 219 17.35 3.16 10.78
C PHE A 219 17.71 4.24 11.81
N TRP A 220 16.96 5.36 11.82
CA TRP A 220 17.28 6.53 12.64
C TRP A 220 16.54 6.59 13.97
N SER A 221 15.40 5.90 14.10
CA SER A 221 14.62 5.97 15.33
C SER A 221 15.25 5.11 16.43
N PRO A 222 15.41 5.65 17.65
CA PRO A 222 15.66 4.79 18.80
C PRO A 222 14.47 3.84 19.00
N ALA A 223 14.65 2.81 19.84
CA ALA A 223 13.57 1.91 20.21
C ALA A 223 12.30 2.70 20.59
N VAL A 224 11.12 2.22 20.16
CA VAL A 224 9.83 2.84 20.48
C VAL A 224 9.80 3.02 21.98
N VAL A 225 9.79 4.29 22.43
CA VAL A 225 9.66 4.61 23.84
C VAL A 225 8.25 4.15 24.22
N GLU A 226 8.16 3.01 24.88
CA GLU A 226 6.94 2.63 25.57
C GLU A 226 6.65 3.76 26.55
N ALA A 227 5.60 4.54 26.31
CA ALA A 227 5.00 5.29 27.39
C ALA A 227 4.38 4.22 28.30
N PRO A 228 4.93 3.96 29.50
CA PRO A 228 4.34 2.98 30.38
C PRO A 228 2.90 3.42 30.63
N VAL A 229 1.96 2.54 30.29
CA VAL A 229 0.56 2.74 30.65
C VAL A 229 0.50 2.73 32.17
N ARG A 230 0.54 3.91 32.78
CA ARG A 230 0.38 4.08 34.22
C ARG A 230 -1.09 3.86 34.52
N LEU A 231 -1.40 2.68 35.03
CA LEU A 231 -2.69 2.43 35.64
C LEU A 231 -2.71 3.20 36.96
N ASP A 232 -3.63 4.14 37.07
CA ASP A 232 -3.99 4.70 38.37
C ASP A 232 -4.48 3.54 39.25
N ASP A 233 -3.87 3.37 40.43
CA ASP A 233 -4.20 2.33 41.39
C ASP A 233 -5.31 2.75 42.36
N THR A 234 -5.69 4.05 42.36
CA THR A 234 -6.75 4.56 43.23
C THR A 234 -8.09 3.92 42.86
N GLY A 235 -8.61 3.06 43.75
CA GLY A 235 -9.88 2.36 43.56
C GLY A 235 -9.79 1.08 42.70
N ILE A 236 -8.67 0.35 42.79
CA ILE A 236 -8.59 -1.07 42.40
C ILE A 236 -8.69 -1.91 43.69
N GLY A 237 -9.89 -2.37 44.01
CA GLY A 237 -10.17 -3.20 45.19
C GLY A 237 -10.10 -4.71 44.92
N ASP A 238 -10.19 -5.14 43.66
CA ASP A 238 -10.16 -6.55 43.28
C ASP A 238 -9.56 -6.83 41.88
N LEU A 239 -9.40 -8.13 41.57
CA LEU A 239 -8.89 -8.63 40.28
C LEU A 239 -9.81 -8.31 39.10
N GLY A 240 -11.12 -8.18 39.32
CA GLY A 240 -12.09 -7.82 38.28
C GLY A 240 -11.93 -6.37 37.84
N GLU A 241 -11.79 -5.46 38.80
CA GLU A 241 -11.53 -4.04 38.56
C GLU A 241 -10.17 -3.81 37.90
N LEU A 242 -9.13 -4.55 38.31
CA LEU A 242 -7.84 -4.53 37.63
C LEU A 242 -7.96 -4.96 36.16
N ARG A 243 -8.67 -6.06 35.87
CA ARG A 243 -8.90 -6.50 34.48
C ARG A 243 -9.66 -5.47 33.66
N ALA A 244 -10.67 -4.84 34.24
CA ALA A 244 -11.45 -3.79 33.57
C ALA A 244 -10.58 -2.55 33.25
N ARG A 245 -9.73 -2.10 34.19
CA ARG A 245 -8.81 -0.99 33.96
C ARG A 245 -7.73 -1.32 32.94
N VAL A 246 -7.15 -2.52 32.99
CA VAL A 246 -6.21 -3.01 31.97
C VAL A 246 -6.88 -3.06 30.60
N ALA A 247 -8.11 -3.56 30.50
CA ALA A 247 -8.87 -3.61 29.25
C ALA A 247 -9.14 -2.22 28.70
N ARG A 248 -9.50 -1.26 29.56
CA ARG A 248 -9.75 0.13 29.19
C ARG A 248 -8.48 0.85 28.73
N ALA A 249 -7.38 0.73 29.48
CA ALA A 249 -6.12 1.35 29.12
C ALA A 249 -5.52 0.72 27.84
N ARG A 250 -5.75 -0.59 27.61
CA ARG A 250 -5.47 -1.24 26.34
C ARG A 250 -6.35 -0.69 25.23
N ALA A 251 -7.66 -0.50 25.43
CA ALA A 251 -8.54 0.07 24.42
C ALA A 251 -8.19 1.54 24.09
N GLU A 252 -7.72 2.31 25.07
CA GLU A 252 -7.28 3.71 24.91
C GLU A 252 -5.93 3.79 24.18
N GLY A 253 -4.94 2.95 24.53
CA GLY A 253 -3.64 2.88 23.84
C GLY A 253 -3.66 2.12 22.51
N ALA A 254 -4.67 1.27 22.33
CA ALA A 254 -4.94 0.54 21.11
C ALA A 254 -6.05 1.20 20.29
N ALA A 255 -6.48 2.44 20.61
CA ALA A 255 -7.29 3.18 19.66
C ALA A 255 -6.56 3.05 18.33
N ALA A 256 -7.21 2.37 17.37
CA ALA A 256 -6.82 2.47 15.98
C ALA A 256 -7.06 3.93 15.67
N GLY A 257 -6.10 4.79 16.05
CA GLY A 257 -6.12 6.22 15.81
C GLY A 257 -6.53 6.32 14.37
N PRO A 258 -7.61 7.04 14.06
CA PRO A 258 -8.44 6.66 12.96
C PRO A 258 -7.62 6.44 11.71
N LEU A 259 -7.45 5.17 11.37
CA LEU A 259 -6.32 4.74 10.56
C LEU A 259 -6.30 5.47 9.22
N LEU A 260 -7.50 5.92 8.83
CA LEU A 260 -7.85 6.71 7.67
C LEU A 260 -9.09 7.61 7.93
N ASP A 261 -9.40 8.06 9.17
CA ASP A 261 -10.55 8.98 9.34
C ASP A 261 -10.23 10.36 8.78
N GLY A 262 -11.25 10.97 8.20
CA GLY A 262 -11.18 12.31 7.63
C GLY A 262 -10.56 12.35 6.23
N GLN A 263 -9.77 11.35 5.81
CA GLN A 263 -9.22 11.36 4.46
C GLN A 263 -10.27 11.04 3.39
N ARG A 264 -10.46 11.99 2.49
CA ARG A 264 -11.24 11.81 1.26
C ARG A 264 -10.44 10.93 0.29
N LEU A 265 -10.81 9.67 0.23
CA LEU A 265 -10.18 8.69 -0.67
C LEU A 265 -10.93 8.62 -2.00
N THR A 266 -10.18 8.54 -3.09
CA THR A 266 -10.72 8.16 -4.39
C THR A 266 -10.55 6.66 -4.58
N VAL A 267 -11.66 5.94 -4.74
CA VAL A 267 -11.67 4.47 -4.89
C VAL A 267 -11.99 4.09 -6.32
N SER A 268 -11.23 3.15 -6.89
CA SER A 268 -11.41 2.63 -8.24
C SER A 268 -11.58 1.12 -8.20
N ARG A 269 -12.72 0.63 -8.72
CA ARG A 269 -13.02 -0.80 -8.78
C ARG A 269 -12.07 -1.53 -9.72
N VAL A 270 -11.46 -2.61 -9.24
CA VAL A 270 -10.62 -3.52 -10.04
C VAL A 270 -11.44 -4.71 -10.51
N GLN A 271 -12.11 -5.43 -9.60
CA GLN A 271 -12.79 -6.68 -9.91
C GLN A 271 -13.93 -6.97 -8.92
N ARG A 272 -15.03 -7.57 -9.41
CA ARG A 272 -16.10 -8.12 -8.55
C ARG A 272 -15.91 -9.63 -8.37
N MET A 273 -16.13 -10.10 -7.14
CA MET A 273 -15.96 -11.49 -6.68
C MET A 273 -17.18 -11.89 -5.84
N GLY A 274 -18.30 -12.21 -6.49
CA GLY A 274 -19.56 -12.49 -5.78
C GLY A 274 -20.08 -11.27 -5.02
N ARG A 275 -20.20 -11.37 -3.69
CA ARG A 275 -20.56 -10.26 -2.80
C ARG A 275 -19.40 -9.30 -2.51
N PHE A 276 -18.19 -9.66 -2.90
CA PHE A 276 -16.98 -8.89 -2.63
C PHE A 276 -16.54 -8.06 -3.83
N THR A 277 -15.87 -6.94 -3.56
CA THR A 277 -15.32 -6.05 -4.58
C THR A 277 -13.88 -5.69 -4.25
N LEU A 278 -12.94 -6.10 -5.10
CA LEU A 278 -11.55 -5.65 -5.07
C LEU A 278 -11.47 -4.25 -5.69
N SER A 279 -10.88 -3.32 -4.95
CA SER A 279 -10.69 -1.93 -5.35
C SER A 279 -9.30 -1.43 -4.98
N ARG A 280 -8.89 -0.34 -5.61
CA ARG A 280 -7.71 0.46 -5.25
C ARG A 280 -8.15 1.81 -4.73
N PHE A 281 -7.41 2.37 -3.79
CA PHE A 281 -7.72 3.70 -3.25
C PHE A 281 -6.49 4.58 -3.15
N ARG A 282 -6.69 5.87 -3.43
CA ARG A 282 -5.67 6.90 -3.34
C ARG A 282 -6.15 8.07 -2.47
N PRO A 283 -5.24 8.76 -1.76
CA PRO A 283 -5.59 9.92 -0.96
C PRO A 283 -5.74 11.16 -1.86
N ALA A 284 -6.04 12.30 -1.23
CA ALA A 284 -6.02 13.60 -1.89
C ALA A 284 -4.60 14.13 -2.15
N PHE A 285 -3.56 13.42 -1.68
CA PHE A 285 -2.16 13.85 -1.73
C PHE A 285 -1.94 15.21 -1.04
N ASP A 286 -2.47 15.36 0.16
CA ASP A 286 -2.27 16.56 0.98
C ASP A 286 -0.86 16.54 1.59
N PRO A 287 0.05 17.47 1.24
CA PRO A 287 1.41 17.50 1.78
C PRO A 287 1.50 17.68 3.29
N ALA A 288 0.44 18.18 3.94
CA ALA A 288 0.39 18.40 5.38
C ALA A 288 -0.16 17.18 6.16
N ALA A 289 -0.64 16.15 5.46
CA ALA A 289 -1.24 14.98 6.07
C ALA A 289 -0.43 13.71 5.81
N GLU A 290 -0.69 12.67 6.61
CA GLU A 290 -0.25 11.32 6.30
C GLU A 290 -1.01 10.80 5.08
N ASN A 291 -0.33 10.17 4.12
CA ASN A 291 -0.96 9.73 2.88
C ASN A 291 -0.72 8.24 2.67
N HIS A 292 -1.80 7.49 2.53
CA HIS A 292 -1.77 6.06 2.24
C HIS A 292 -2.45 5.78 0.90
N ILE A 293 -1.76 5.03 0.05
CA ILE A 293 -2.38 4.35 -1.08
C ILE A 293 -2.62 2.90 -0.71
N GLY A 294 -3.53 2.23 -1.39
CA GLY A 294 -3.72 0.81 -1.12
C GLY A 294 -4.72 0.09 -2.00
N GLU A 295 -4.94 -1.16 -1.61
CA GLU A 295 -5.92 -2.08 -2.18
C GLU A 295 -6.81 -2.57 -1.05
N LEU A 296 -8.10 -2.74 -1.35
CA LEU A 296 -9.06 -3.25 -0.39
C LEU A 296 -10.07 -4.18 -1.06
N ILE A 297 -10.55 -5.17 -0.33
CA ILE A 297 -11.75 -5.95 -0.67
C ILE A 297 -12.81 -5.61 0.36
N THR A 298 -13.97 -5.14 -0.12
CA THR A 298 -15.14 -4.90 0.71
C THR A 298 -16.30 -5.80 0.32
N ASP A 299 -17.20 -6.09 1.26
CA ASP A 299 -18.49 -6.72 0.97
C ASP A 299 -19.52 -5.68 0.44
N ARG A 300 -20.78 -6.09 0.32
CA ARG A 300 -21.87 -5.20 -0.14
C ARG A 300 -22.20 -4.08 0.86
N GLY A 301 -21.95 -4.29 2.15
CA GLY A 301 -22.16 -3.31 3.20
C GLY A 301 -20.99 -2.35 3.36
N GLY A 302 -19.90 -2.54 2.62
CA GLY A 302 -18.68 -1.73 2.75
C GLY A 302 -17.71 -2.25 3.81
N ARG A 303 -18.04 -3.35 4.51
CA ARG A 303 -17.17 -3.94 5.52
C ARG A 303 -15.89 -4.45 4.86
N VAL A 304 -14.74 -4.08 5.43
CA VAL A 304 -13.43 -4.51 4.95
C VAL A 304 -13.22 -5.99 5.23
N ALA A 305 -12.92 -6.75 4.18
CA ALA A 305 -12.48 -8.14 4.22
C ALA A 305 -10.97 -8.30 3.97
N TYR A 306 -10.39 -7.38 3.18
CA TYR A 306 -8.96 -7.28 2.95
C TYR A 306 -8.55 -5.81 2.87
N LEU A 307 -7.41 -5.47 3.45
CA LEU A 307 -6.80 -4.16 3.33
C LEU A 307 -5.29 -4.36 3.25
N LYS A 308 -4.66 -3.68 2.31
CA LYS A 308 -3.21 -3.49 2.30
C LYS A 308 -2.92 -2.05 1.93
N THR A 309 -2.08 -1.40 2.73
CA THR A 309 -1.74 0.02 2.53
C THR A 309 -0.24 0.22 2.41
N PHE A 310 0.14 1.29 1.73
CA PHE A 310 1.51 1.76 1.60
C PHE A 310 1.55 3.24 1.96
N ARG A 311 2.33 3.61 3.00
CA ARG A 311 2.56 5.01 3.38
C ARG A 311 3.48 5.70 2.38
N LEU A 312 3.04 6.88 1.92
CA LEU A 312 3.83 7.74 1.05
C LEU A 312 4.82 8.59 1.86
N SER A 313 6.04 8.74 1.35
CA SER A 313 6.97 9.76 1.81
C SER A 313 6.51 11.17 1.42
N ALA A 314 7.08 12.21 2.02
CA ALA A 314 6.77 13.59 1.66
C ALA A 314 7.08 13.88 0.17
N ALA A 315 8.15 13.31 -0.39
CA ALA A 315 8.48 13.44 -1.81
C ALA A 315 7.45 12.74 -2.71
N GLN A 316 7.01 11.56 -2.31
CA GLN A 316 5.95 10.80 -2.96
C GLN A 316 4.60 11.54 -2.94
N THR A 317 4.22 12.11 -1.79
CA THR A 317 3.02 12.95 -1.65
C THR A 317 3.08 14.19 -2.53
N ARG A 318 4.21 14.91 -2.56
CA ARG A 318 4.40 16.07 -3.46
C ARG A 318 4.24 15.70 -4.93
N ARG A 319 4.82 14.57 -5.36
CA ARG A 319 4.64 14.04 -6.74
C ARG A 319 3.15 13.80 -7.04
N GLY A 320 2.45 13.08 -6.17
CA GLY A 320 1.01 12.83 -6.32
C GLY A 320 0.17 14.11 -6.31
N HIS A 321 0.53 15.10 -5.48
CA HIS A 321 -0.14 16.39 -5.41
C HIS A 321 -0.06 17.15 -6.74
N LEU A 322 1.14 17.28 -7.30
CA LEU A 322 1.36 17.95 -8.61
C LEU A 322 0.54 17.28 -9.72
N LEU A 323 0.59 15.94 -9.79
CA LEU A 323 -0.20 15.19 -10.79
C LEU A 323 -1.71 15.33 -10.57
N SER A 324 -2.15 15.44 -9.31
CA SER A 324 -3.57 15.64 -9.00
C SER A 324 -4.08 16.98 -9.51
N ARG A 325 -3.28 18.04 -9.38
CA ARG A 325 -3.64 19.37 -9.93
C ARG A 325 -3.58 19.37 -11.44
N LEU A 326 -2.54 18.79 -12.04
CA LEU A 326 -2.48 18.65 -13.51
C LEU A 326 -3.70 17.91 -14.06
N ALA A 327 -4.05 16.76 -13.47
CA ALA A 327 -5.20 15.98 -13.94
C ALA A 327 -6.54 16.68 -13.72
N ALA A 328 -6.69 17.48 -12.65
CA ALA A 328 -7.90 18.28 -12.40
C ALA A 328 -8.11 19.41 -13.43
N HIS A 329 -7.02 19.86 -14.08
CA HIS A 329 -7.03 20.93 -15.08
C HIS A 329 -6.67 20.44 -16.48
N ASP A 330 -6.96 19.18 -16.81
CA ASP A 330 -6.72 18.57 -18.13
C ASP A 330 -5.30 18.78 -18.67
N TRP A 331 -4.33 18.80 -17.74
CA TRP A 331 -2.92 19.02 -17.98
C TRP A 331 -2.57 20.38 -18.62
N GLN A 332 -3.41 21.40 -18.42
CA GLN A 332 -3.10 22.78 -18.78
C GLN A 332 -2.19 23.40 -17.72
N LEU A 333 -0.95 23.74 -18.11
CA LEU A 333 0.06 24.23 -17.16
C LEU A 333 -0.33 25.54 -16.46
N ASP A 334 -0.92 26.50 -17.18
CA ASP A 334 -1.28 27.79 -16.58
C ASP A 334 -2.39 27.64 -15.54
N ALA A 335 -3.44 26.87 -15.89
CA ALA A 335 -4.56 26.62 -14.98
C ALA A 335 -4.10 25.87 -13.72
N ALA A 336 -3.28 24.84 -13.89
CA ALA A 336 -2.69 24.11 -12.77
C ALA A 336 -1.72 24.97 -11.95
N ALA A 337 -0.96 25.88 -12.58
CA ALA A 337 -0.07 26.79 -11.88
C ALA A 337 -0.85 27.80 -11.04
N ALA A 338 -1.92 28.38 -11.60
CA ALA A 338 -2.79 29.32 -10.90
C ALA A 338 -3.45 28.67 -9.66
N ASP A 339 -3.98 27.45 -9.79
CA ASP A 339 -4.55 26.68 -8.67
C ASP A 339 -3.51 26.35 -7.59
N LEU A 340 -2.24 26.15 -7.98
CA LEU A 340 -1.10 25.96 -7.07
C LEU A 340 -0.51 27.26 -6.51
N GLY A 341 -1.13 28.42 -6.79
CA GLY A 341 -0.66 29.73 -6.35
C GLY A 341 0.71 30.08 -6.90
N THR A 342 1.02 29.69 -8.13
CA THR A 342 2.30 29.94 -8.79
C THR A 342 2.10 30.31 -10.27
N ASN A 343 3.19 30.55 -10.99
CA ASN A 343 3.19 30.77 -12.44
C ASN A 343 3.69 29.53 -13.19
N ARG A 344 3.57 29.55 -14.52
CA ARG A 344 3.96 28.45 -15.40
C ARG A 344 5.40 27.98 -15.16
N GLU A 345 6.32 28.93 -15.00
CA GLU A 345 7.74 28.65 -14.77
C GLU A 345 7.98 28.01 -13.40
N GLY A 346 7.32 28.52 -12.37
CA GLY A 346 7.37 27.95 -11.02
C GLY A 346 6.82 26.53 -10.98
N LEU A 347 5.73 26.26 -11.71
CA LEU A 347 5.22 24.90 -11.88
C LEU A 347 6.20 24.01 -12.65
N ALA A 348 6.78 24.49 -13.75
CA ALA A 348 7.77 23.73 -14.52
C ALA A 348 8.98 23.33 -13.67
N LEU A 349 9.48 24.22 -12.82
CA LEU A 349 10.57 23.93 -11.86
C LEU A 349 10.15 22.92 -10.79
N ARG A 350 8.92 23.02 -10.29
CA ARG A 350 8.38 22.05 -9.32
C ARG A 350 8.27 20.66 -9.94
N LEU A 351 7.81 20.56 -11.20
CA LEU A 351 7.75 19.30 -11.94
C LEU A 351 9.14 18.72 -12.20
N ASP A 352 10.10 19.55 -12.60
CA ASP A 352 11.49 19.14 -12.81
C ASP A 352 12.12 18.58 -11.53
N LYS A 353 12.04 19.32 -10.42
CA LYS A 353 12.53 18.89 -9.10
C LYS A 353 11.83 17.63 -8.58
N ALA A 354 10.59 17.40 -8.99
CA ALA A 354 9.82 16.22 -8.63
C ALA A 354 10.10 14.99 -9.53
N GLY A 355 11.04 15.10 -10.48
CA GLY A 355 11.41 14.03 -11.42
C GLY A 355 10.54 13.96 -12.67
N PHE A 356 9.57 14.87 -12.83
CA PHE A 356 8.66 14.94 -13.98
C PHE A 356 9.14 15.89 -15.09
N GLY A 357 10.37 16.42 -15.00
CA GLY A 357 10.95 17.28 -16.03
C GLY A 357 10.97 16.64 -17.41
N HIS A 358 11.13 15.31 -17.47
CA HIS A 358 11.11 14.53 -18.71
C HIS A 358 9.76 14.56 -19.47
N LEU A 359 8.67 14.98 -18.80
CA LEU A 359 7.36 15.13 -19.45
C LEU A 359 7.27 16.43 -20.25
N LEU A 360 8.01 17.45 -19.83
CA LEU A 360 8.04 18.78 -20.44
C LEU A 360 9.05 18.81 -21.58
N ARG A 361 8.82 19.65 -22.59
CA ARG A 361 9.84 19.88 -23.60
C ARG A 361 11.07 20.55 -22.99
N PRO A 362 12.29 20.23 -23.49
CA PRO A 362 13.53 20.78 -22.96
C PRO A 362 13.56 22.31 -22.90
N ASP A 363 13.05 22.98 -23.93
CA ASP A 363 13.02 24.45 -24.02
C ASP A 363 12.18 25.10 -22.91
N ILE A 364 11.09 24.44 -22.47
CA ILE A 364 10.26 24.92 -21.36
C ILE A 364 11.01 24.80 -20.03
N VAL A 365 11.68 23.67 -19.79
CA VAL A 365 12.44 23.43 -18.56
C VAL A 365 13.65 24.35 -18.48
N ASP A 366 14.37 24.52 -19.58
CA ASP A 366 15.57 25.37 -19.64
C ASP A 366 15.22 26.85 -19.48
N ALA A 367 14.14 27.32 -20.08
CA ALA A 367 13.64 28.68 -19.87
C ALA A 367 13.27 28.94 -18.40
N ALA A 368 12.62 27.97 -17.74
CA ALA A 368 12.26 28.07 -16.33
C ALA A 368 13.51 28.08 -15.42
N ARG A 369 14.49 27.21 -15.69
CA ARG A 369 15.78 27.17 -14.97
C ARG A 369 16.58 28.45 -15.15
N HIS A 370 16.62 28.99 -16.37
CA HIS A 370 17.32 30.25 -16.65
C HIS A 370 16.72 31.40 -15.85
N ARG A 371 15.38 31.58 -15.90
CA ARG A 371 14.70 32.65 -15.16
C ARG A 371 14.89 32.54 -13.65
N ALA A 372 14.91 31.33 -13.09
CA ALA A 372 15.19 31.12 -11.68
C ALA A 372 16.60 31.53 -11.26
N ARG A 373 17.58 31.47 -12.18
CA ARG A 373 18.96 31.92 -11.93
C ARG A 373 19.14 33.43 -12.09
N THR A 374 18.36 34.07 -12.95
CA THR A 374 18.48 35.50 -13.25
C THR A 374 17.51 36.39 -12.46
N GLY A 375 16.50 35.81 -11.82
CA GLY A 375 15.43 36.52 -11.12
C GLY A 375 15.39 36.28 -9.60
N GLY A 376 16.42 35.66 -9.03
CA GLY A 376 16.70 35.66 -7.59
C GLY A 376 17.88 36.59 -7.33
#